data_AF-A0A929P9Z5-F1
#
_entry.id   AF-A0A929P9Z5-F1
#
_cell.length_a   1.000
_cell.length_b   1.000
_cell.length_c   1.000
_cell.angle_alpha   90.00
_cell.angle_beta   90.00
_cell.angle_gamma   90.00
#
_symmetry.space_group_name_H-M   'P 1'
#
loop_
_entity.id
_entity.type
_entity.pdbx_description
1 polymer ?
#
loop_
_entity_poly.entity_id
_entity_poly.type
_entity_poly.pdbx_seq_one_letter_code
_entity_poly.pdbx_strand_id
1 'polypeptide(L)' 'VVLTLQEAERQAVIRAGRALQGNVTRMANALGIGRTTLWRKMKTFNLSPDSFKK' A
#
# COMPACT_ATOMS: atom_id res chain seq x y z
N VAL A 1 23.28 -4.11 4.20
CA VAL A 1 22.02 -4.33 4.94
C VAL A 1 21.07 -3.17 4.63
N VAL A 2 20.34 -3.21 3.50
CA VAL A 2 19.49 -2.07 3.01
C VAL A 2 18.11 -2.54 2.53
N LEU A 3 17.69 -3.77 2.89
CA LEU A 3 16.40 -4.33 2.46
C LEU A 3 15.21 -3.93 3.36
N THR A 4 15.44 -3.26 4.50
CA THR A 4 14.42 -3.05 5.53
C THR A 4 13.37 -2.00 5.16
N LEU A 5 13.73 -0.94 4.43
CA LEU A 5 12.79 0.16 4.17
C LEU A 5 11.71 -0.23 3.15
N GLN A 6 12.10 -0.92 2.06
CA GLN A 6 11.14 -1.40 1.07
C GLN A 6 10.23 -2.49 1.64
N GLU A 7 10.77 -3.38 2.48
CA GLU A 7 9.99 -4.41 3.16
C GLU A 7 8.98 -3.77 4.12
N ALA A 8 9.42 -2.79 4.93
CA ALA A 8 8.56 -2.05 5.85
C ALA A 8 7.45 -1.32 5.11
N GLU A 9 7.75 -0.65 3.99
CA GLU A 9 6.74 -0.03 3.12
C GLU A 9 5.74 -1.06 2.61
N ARG A 10 6.22 -2.22 2.12
CA ARG A 10 5.35 -3.28 1.60
C ARG A 10 4.44 -3.82 2.70
N GLN A 11 4.97 -4.06 3.90
CA GLN A 11 4.20 -4.47 5.09
C GLN A 11 3.16 -3.42 5.48
N ALA A 12 3.51 -2.15 5.40
CA ALA A 12 2.62 -1.05 5.74
C ALA A 12 1.47 -0.93 4.72
N VAL A 13 1.76 -1.09 3.42
CA VAL A 13 0.75 -1.16 2.35
C VAL A 13 -0.17 -2.36 2.54
N ILE A 14 0.35 -3.54 2.88
CA ILE A 14 -0.48 -4.73 3.13
C ILE A 14 -1.37 -4.53 4.37
N ARG A 15 -0.83 -3.99 5.46
CA ARG A 15 -1.59 -3.69 6.67
C ARG A 15 -2.68 -2.65 6.41
N ALA A 16 -2.35 -1.58 5.70
CA ALA A 16 -3.30 -0.55 5.30
C ALA A 16 -4.37 -1.13 4.35
N GLY A 17 -3.99 -1.97 3.39
CA GLY A 17 -4.91 -2.64 2.46
C GLY A 17 -5.91 -3.53 3.19
N ARG A 18 -5.46 -4.33 4.16
CA ARG A 18 -6.34 -5.15 5.01
C ARG A 18 -7.23 -4.33 5.92
N ALA A 19 -6.70 -3.30 6.59
CA ALA A 19 -7.45 -2.46 7.51
C ALA A 19 -8.48 -1.57 6.81
N LEU A 20 -8.22 -1.20 5.56
CA LEU A 20 -9.02 -0.23 4.79
C LEU A 20 -9.75 -0.88 3.61
N GLN A 21 -9.76 -2.22 3.54
CA GLN A 21 -10.45 -3.02 2.51
C GLN A 21 -10.13 -2.54 1.09
N GLY A 22 -8.86 -2.23 0.81
CA GLY A 22 -8.46 -1.75 -0.51
C GLY A 22 -8.76 -0.29 -0.80
N ASN A 23 -9.11 0.53 0.18
CA ASN A 23 -9.34 1.95 -0.08
C ASN A 23 -8.01 2.69 -0.30
N VAL A 24 -7.60 2.83 -1.56
CA VAL A 24 -6.38 3.51 -2.03
C VAL A 24 -6.23 4.90 -1.41
N THR A 25 -7.31 5.67 -1.30
CA THR A 25 -7.28 7.03 -0.72
C THR A 25 -6.97 6.99 0.76
N ARG A 26 -7.59 6.08 1.52
CA ARG A 26 -7.29 5.93 2.95
C ARG A 26 -5.91 5.33 3.17
N MET A 27 -5.46 4.43 2.31
CA MET A 27 -4.12 3.83 2.37
C MET A 27 -3.05 4.89 2.15
N ALA A 28 -3.25 5.76 1.16
CA ALA A 28 -2.37 6.89 0.87
C ALA A 28 -2.25 7.84 2.07
N ASN A 29 -3.38 8.19 2.69
CA ASN A 29 -3.41 9.01 3.91
C ASN A 29 -2.73 8.30 5.11
N ALA A 30 -2.99 7.01 5.33
CA ALA A 30 -2.39 6.25 6.42
C ALA A 30 -0.87 6.10 6.28
N LEU A 31 -0.37 6.06 5.04
CA LEU A 31 1.05 5.97 4.71
C LEU A 31 1.71 7.34 4.57
N GLY A 32 0.95 8.44 4.61
CA GLY A 32 1.46 9.80 4.42
C GLY A 32 2.02 10.07 3.02
N ILE A 33 1.61 9.30 2.01
CA ILE A 33 2.09 9.41 0.63
C ILE A 33 0.97 9.83 -0.32
N GLY A 34 1.34 10.48 -1.42
CA GLY A 34 0.41 10.83 -2.48
C GLY A 34 -0.26 9.60 -3.10
N ARG A 35 -1.54 9.73 -3.47
CA ARG A 35 -2.32 8.68 -4.16
C ARG A 35 -1.60 8.13 -5.40
N THR A 36 -0.97 9.01 -6.19
CA THR A 36 -0.19 8.64 -7.39
C THR A 36 1.05 7.82 -7.05
N THR A 37 1.75 8.15 -5.97
CA THR A 37 2.92 7.41 -5.46
C THR A 37 2.53 6.02 -4.97
N LEU A 38 1.44 5.94 -4.19
CA LEU A 38 0.87 4.67 -3.74
C LEU A 38 0.49 3.79 -4.94
N TRP A 39 -0.20 4.36 -5.93
CA TRP A 39 -0.63 3.62 -7.13
C TRP A 39 0.55 3.05 -7.92
N ARG A 40 1.63 3.83 -8.07
CA ARG A 40 2.85 3.38 -8.73
C ARG A 40 3.51 2.23 -7.96
N LYS A 41 3.62 2.34 -6.63
CA LYS A 41 4.16 1.28 -5.76
C LYS A 41 3.28 0.02 -5.79
N MET A 42 1.95 0.17 -5.69
CA MET A 42 1.00 -0.93 -5.77
C MET A 42 1.12 -1.68 -7.10
N LYS A 43 1.27 -0.96 -8.23
CA LYS A 43 1.53 -1.58 -9.53
C LYS A 43 2.86 -2.33 -9.57
N THR A 44 3.93 -1.78 -9.00
CA THR A 44 5.22 -2.48 -8.86
C THR A 44 5.12 -3.74 -8.00
N PHE A 45 4.28 -3.71 -6.96
CA PHE A 45 4.07 -4.85 -6.06
C PHE A 45 2.96 -5.79 -6.53
N ASN A 46 2.33 -5.53 -7.68
CA ASN A 46 1.18 -6.27 -8.20
C ASN A 46 0.03 -6.40 -7.17
N LEU A 47 -0.11 -5.39 -6.31
CA LEU A 47 -1.15 -5.31 -5.28
C LEU A 47 -2.35 -4.56 -5.85
N SER A 48 -3.48 -5.24 -5.99
CA SER A 48 -4.74 -4.61 -6.37
C SER A 48 -5.56 -4.24 -5.13
N PRO A 49 -6.06 -3.00 -5.04
CA PRO A 49 -6.94 -2.59 -3.94
C PRO A 49 -8.19 -3.49 -3.85
N ASP A 50 -8.78 -3.81 -4.99
CA ASP A 50 -9.95 -4.69 -5.07
C ASP A 50 -9.71 -6.10 -4.50
N SER A 51 -8.47 -6.60 -4.51
CA SER A 51 -8.15 -7.89 -3.89
C SER A 51 -8.27 -7.90 -2.36
N PHE A 52 -8.32 -6.71 -1.72
CA PHE A 52 -8.52 -6.56 -0.29
C PHE A 52 -9.98 -6.25 0.07
N LYS A 53 -10.82 -5.99 -0.92
CA LYS A 53 -12.24 -5.68 -0.77
C LYS A 53 -13.00 -7.02 -0.83
N LYS A 54 -13.12 -7.68 0.33
CA LYS A 54 -13.88 -8.92 0.47
C LYS A 54 -15.29 -8.63 0.96
#